data_AF-A0A2R8BCV6-F1
#
_entry.id   AF-A0A2R8BCV6-F1
#
_cell.length_a   1.000
_cell.length_b   1.000
_cell.length_c   1.000
_cell.angle_alpha   90.00
_cell.angle_beta   90.00
_cell.angle_gamma   90.00
#
_symmetry.space_group_name_H-M   'P 1'
#
loop_
_entity.id
_entity.type
_entity.pdbx_description
1 polymer ?
#
loop_
_entity_poly.entity_id
_entity_poly.type
_entity_poly.pdbx_seq_one_letter_code
_entity_poly.pdbx_strand_id
1 'polypeptide(L)'
;MATATELPINTSATADDMATEIFGNGVTVNSAAYTGDPNSSGTYSNGDAVSAEATPGDTGVILSTGNVADFTNSDGTTNTNQNAGTSTNTAGVDNDADFNSIAPTNTFDASFLEVNFTPDGDTITIDFVLSSEEYPEYANSQFNDVVGVWVNGVEATVSIGNGAASIGNINGGTTQNLYNDNTADQFNTEMDGFTVTLTFVAPVNPGVPNTLKIGVADVADNQYDTNLLIAGGSVQSTIVADDDSVSLGNNDTKIVDVLANDSSTAGTLSITHINGTAVVAGDTVTLATGQQITLNADGTFTVVGDSDAETVYFNYTIEDSNGNTDNGLVEIEQVPCFVSGTWITTEFGPQRIEDITAGTRVMTRDDGLQPVLWLGQRRVQATGAFRPIRFAAGSFGADSQLLLSPQHRILIEGCWAELLFGEDEVLVKAKDLVNDGAVQIVRNMDQVCYHHMLFARHQVIEANGVACESYLPGPMTMKGFDCGIQSEIYNLFPELKSNFSSYGSSARPMITSREARALRQMMPQAIAPAAQLRLAA
;
A
#
# COMPACT_ATOMS: atom_id res chain seq x y z
N MET A 1 14.74 -20.12 15.28
CA MET A 1 13.39 -20.31 15.84
C MET A 1 13.32 -19.42 17.04
N ALA A 2 12.29 -18.57 17.08
CA ALA A 2 12.03 -17.72 18.21
C ALA A 2 11.82 -18.57 19.47
N THR A 3 11.96 -17.93 20.63
CA THR A 3 11.67 -18.56 21.92
C THR A 3 10.64 -17.71 22.62
N ALA A 4 9.56 -18.35 23.06
CA ALA A 4 8.46 -17.69 23.71
C ALA A 4 8.93 -17.01 24.99
N THR A 5 8.89 -15.68 24.95
CA THR A 5 9.32 -14.82 26.05
C THR A 5 8.32 -13.68 26.18
N GLU A 6 7.80 -13.49 27.39
CA GLU A 6 6.83 -12.43 27.64
C GLU A 6 7.42 -11.05 27.35
N LEU A 7 6.76 -10.27 26.50
CA LEU A 7 6.99 -8.84 26.35
C LEU A 7 6.53 -8.13 27.63
N PRO A 8 7.42 -7.42 28.35
CA PRO A 8 7.01 -6.67 29.53
C PRO A 8 6.03 -5.54 29.17
N ILE A 9 4.74 -5.74 29.46
CA ILE A 9 3.68 -4.77 29.25
C ILE A 9 3.10 -4.30 30.59
N ASN A 10 3.06 -2.99 30.80
CA ASN A 10 2.44 -2.36 31.96
C ASN A 10 0.99 -1.97 31.64
N THR A 11 0.05 -2.87 31.89
CA THR A 11 -1.41 -2.63 31.72
C THR A 11 -2.00 -1.67 32.76
N SER A 12 -1.19 -1.25 33.75
CA SER A 12 -1.59 -0.20 34.71
C SER A 12 -1.13 1.20 34.30
N ALA A 13 -0.52 1.36 33.11
CA ALA A 13 -0.14 2.65 32.57
C ALA A 13 -1.36 3.56 32.42
N THR A 14 -1.25 4.81 32.85
CA THR A 14 -2.29 5.81 32.66
C THR A 14 -2.26 6.34 31.22
N ALA A 15 -3.32 7.04 30.80
CA ALA A 15 -3.33 7.72 29.50
C ALA A 15 -2.17 8.73 29.36
N ASP A 16 -1.82 9.42 30.45
CA ASP A 16 -0.69 10.35 30.47
C ASP A 16 0.66 9.63 30.37
N ASP A 17 0.80 8.45 30.97
CA ASP A 17 2.01 7.60 30.82
C ASP A 17 2.14 7.14 29.36
N MET A 18 1.06 6.64 28.76
CA MET A 18 1.05 6.19 27.36
C MET A 18 1.33 7.34 26.38
N ALA A 19 0.73 8.52 26.61
CA ALA A 19 1.01 9.68 25.78
C ALA A 19 2.47 10.15 25.94
N THR A 20 3.01 10.16 27.16
CA THR A 20 4.41 10.53 27.38
C THR A 20 5.37 9.52 26.74
N GLU A 21 4.99 8.25 26.68
CA GLU A 21 5.79 7.19 26.06
C GLU A 21 5.92 7.39 24.54
N ILE A 22 4.83 7.66 23.82
CA ILE A 22 4.86 7.76 22.35
C ILE A 22 5.24 9.14 21.82
N PHE A 23 5.08 10.22 22.61
CA PHE A 23 5.42 11.57 22.17
C PHE A 23 6.90 11.89 22.38
N GLY A 24 7.57 12.27 21.28
CA GLY A 24 9.00 12.53 21.25
C GLY A 24 9.35 14.00 21.06
N ASN A 25 10.47 14.23 20.38
CA ASN A 25 11.08 15.54 20.28
C ASN A 25 10.25 16.53 19.44
N GLY A 26 10.30 17.80 19.84
CA GLY A 26 9.54 18.86 19.20
C GLY A 26 8.03 18.84 19.49
N VAL A 27 7.57 18.01 20.43
CA VAL A 27 6.16 17.97 20.81
C VAL A 27 5.97 18.00 22.32
N THR A 28 5.00 18.79 22.79
CA THR A 28 4.61 18.85 24.21
C THR A 28 3.22 18.26 24.40
N VAL A 29 3.09 17.23 25.24
CA VAL A 29 1.78 16.68 25.64
C VAL A 29 1.09 17.65 26.61
N ASN A 30 -0.16 18.00 26.31
CA ASN A 30 -0.98 18.88 27.15
C ASN A 30 -1.92 18.09 28.08
N SER A 31 -2.52 17.01 27.56
CA SER A 31 -3.37 16.08 28.32
C SER A 31 -3.69 14.85 27.49
N ALA A 32 -3.90 13.70 28.13
CA ALA A 32 -4.34 12.48 27.47
C ALA A 32 -5.56 11.84 28.13
N ALA A 33 -6.31 11.07 27.34
CA ALA A 33 -7.42 10.23 27.78
C ALA A 33 -7.37 8.90 27.04
N TYR A 34 -7.64 7.81 27.76
CA TYR A 34 -7.75 6.47 27.18
C TYR A 34 -9.19 5.99 27.30
N THR A 35 -9.66 5.33 26.24
CA THR A 35 -10.98 4.72 26.17
C THR A 35 -10.83 3.29 25.63
N GLY A 36 -11.26 2.31 26.41
CA GLY A 36 -11.16 0.88 26.08
C GLY A 36 -11.17 0.03 27.36
N ASP A 37 -11.08 -1.29 27.22
CA ASP A 37 -10.89 -2.18 28.37
C ASP A 37 -9.50 -1.93 29.01
N PRO A 38 -9.36 -1.99 30.34
CA PRO A 38 -8.05 -1.84 30.99
C PRO A 38 -6.99 -2.86 30.58
N ASN A 39 -7.38 -4.03 30.05
CA ASN A 39 -6.43 -5.03 29.55
C ASN A 39 -6.10 -4.86 28.06
N SER A 40 -6.76 -3.92 27.37
CA SER A 40 -6.58 -3.65 25.94
C SER A 40 -5.55 -2.56 25.65
N SER A 41 -4.78 -2.13 26.66
CA SER A 41 -3.71 -1.15 26.48
C SER A 41 -2.58 -1.32 27.49
N GLY A 42 -1.41 -0.78 27.16
CA GLY A 42 -0.31 -0.63 28.10
C GLY A 42 0.95 -0.05 27.45
N THR A 43 1.94 0.30 28.27
CA THR A 43 3.28 0.59 27.77
C THR A 43 4.13 -0.68 27.75
N TYR A 44 4.86 -0.93 26.68
CA TYR A 44 5.80 -2.05 26.58
C TYR A 44 7.25 -1.57 26.66
N SER A 45 8.16 -2.50 27.00
CA SER A 45 9.60 -2.24 27.07
C SER A 45 10.42 -3.46 26.70
N ASN A 46 11.68 -3.27 26.31
CA ASN A 46 12.58 -4.32 25.81
C ASN A 46 12.08 -4.97 24.51
N GLY A 47 11.35 -4.23 23.66
CA GLY A 47 10.82 -4.70 22.38
C GLY A 47 11.91 -5.30 21.51
N ASP A 48 13.03 -4.58 21.32
CA ASP A 48 14.16 -4.99 20.48
C ASP A 48 14.83 -6.29 20.98
N ALA A 49 14.78 -6.53 22.29
CA ALA A 49 15.39 -7.70 22.90
C ALA A 49 14.44 -8.91 22.99
N VAL A 50 13.14 -8.67 23.16
CA VAL A 50 12.15 -9.71 23.45
C VAL A 50 11.36 -10.09 22.20
N SER A 51 10.85 -9.12 21.46
CA SER A 51 9.99 -9.32 20.28
C SER A 51 10.48 -8.44 19.14
N ALA A 52 11.75 -8.62 18.79
CA ALA A 52 12.40 -7.91 17.69
C ALA A 52 11.58 -8.09 16.40
N GLU A 53 11.53 -7.04 15.58
CA GLU A 53 10.75 -6.96 14.33
C GLU A 53 9.22 -6.86 14.50
N ALA A 54 8.64 -7.53 15.50
CA ALA A 54 7.20 -7.45 15.80
C ALA A 54 6.83 -6.23 16.68
N THR A 55 7.83 -5.54 17.23
CA THR A 55 7.69 -4.25 17.90
C THR A 55 8.34 -3.15 17.04
N PRO A 56 7.74 -1.95 16.92
CA PRO A 56 8.30 -0.86 16.13
C PRO A 56 9.51 -0.16 16.78
N GLY A 57 9.84 -0.50 18.03
CA GLY A 57 11.01 -0.02 18.77
C GLY A 57 11.15 -0.69 20.13
N ASP A 58 12.17 -0.30 20.90
CA ASP A 58 12.47 -0.94 22.20
C ASP A 58 11.43 -0.65 23.29
N THR A 59 10.75 0.49 23.20
CA THR A 59 9.66 0.89 24.09
C THR A 59 8.52 1.49 23.28
N GLY A 60 7.33 1.56 23.87
CA GLY A 60 6.18 2.15 23.20
C GLY A 60 4.85 1.80 23.87
N VAL A 61 3.77 1.96 23.11
CA VAL A 61 2.40 1.65 23.56
C VAL A 61 1.81 0.56 22.69
N ILE A 62 1.09 -0.37 23.30
CA ILE A 62 0.27 -1.36 22.61
C ILE A 62 -1.19 -1.08 22.90
N LEU A 63 -2.02 -1.05 21.86
CA LEU A 63 -3.48 -1.03 21.92
C LEU A 63 -3.98 -2.29 21.22
N SER A 64 -5.02 -2.92 21.75
CA SER A 64 -5.53 -4.19 21.22
C SER A 64 -7.06 -4.21 21.26
N THR A 65 -7.68 -4.95 20.36
CA THR A 65 -9.08 -5.37 20.53
C THR A 65 -9.22 -6.49 21.57
N GLY A 66 -8.11 -7.18 21.80
CA GLY A 66 -7.91 -8.22 22.80
C GLY A 66 -7.24 -7.79 24.10
N ASN A 67 -6.63 -8.77 24.76
CA ASN A 67 -5.79 -8.58 25.94
C ASN A 67 -4.32 -8.43 25.51
N VAL A 68 -3.71 -7.28 25.79
CA VAL A 68 -2.34 -6.99 25.36
C VAL A 68 -1.30 -7.93 25.97
N ALA A 69 -1.58 -8.54 27.13
CA ALA A 69 -0.67 -9.51 27.72
C ALA A 69 -0.54 -10.79 26.87
N ASP A 70 -1.53 -11.08 26.01
CA ASP A 70 -1.53 -12.26 25.15
C ASP A 70 -0.78 -12.01 23.82
N PHE A 71 -0.20 -10.82 23.60
CA PHE A 71 0.63 -10.51 22.41
C PHE A 71 1.84 -11.44 22.26
N THR A 72 2.39 -11.91 23.39
CA THR A 72 3.46 -12.90 23.49
C THR A 72 3.13 -13.88 24.59
N ASN A 73 3.77 -15.05 24.62
CA ASN A 73 3.66 -15.96 25.77
C ASN A 73 4.98 -16.16 26.52
N SER A 74 4.89 -16.80 27.68
CA SER A 74 5.98 -16.99 28.64
C SER A 74 6.41 -18.45 28.83
N ASP A 75 6.02 -19.37 27.94
CA ASP A 75 6.24 -20.80 28.15
C ASP A 75 7.70 -21.24 27.99
N GLY A 76 8.56 -20.39 27.40
CA GLY A 76 9.99 -20.62 27.22
C GLY A 76 10.32 -21.68 26.17
N THR A 77 9.34 -22.07 25.36
CA THR A 77 9.47 -23.07 24.30
C THR A 77 9.63 -22.40 22.92
N THR A 78 9.64 -23.19 21.85
CA THR A 78 9.60 -22.68 20.47
C THR A 78 8.18 -22.53 19.94
N ASN A 79 7.16 -22.72 20.79
CA ASN A 79 5.77 -22.44 20.47
C ASN A 79 5.52 -20.96 20.80
N THR A 80 5.66 -20.10 19.80
CA THR A 80 5.43 -18.66 19.99
C THR A 80 4.04 -18.24 19.52
N ASN A 81 3.37 -19.07 18.72
CA ASN A 81 2.12 -18.74 18.03
C ASN A 81 1.17 -19.95 17.88
N GLN A 82 1.04 -20.80 18.91
CA GLN A 82 0.05 -21.90 18.90
C GLN A 82 -0.63 -22.05 20.25
N ASN A 83 -0.58 -21.04 21.12
CA ASN A 83 -1.28 -21.12 22.39
C ASN A 83 -2.78 -20.93 22.17
N ALA A 84 -3.57 -21.95 22.50
CA ALA A 84 -5.01 -21.87 22.32
C ALA A 84 -5.64 -20.95 23.39
N GLY A 85 -6.28 -19.86 22.95
CA GLY A 85 -7.05 -18.97 23.82
C GLY A 85 -6.37 -17.63 24.12
N THR A 86 -5.56 -17.15 23.18
CA THR A 86 -5.00 -15.79 23.14
C THR A 86 -6.02 -14.77 22.64
N SER A 87 -6.94 -15.16 21.75
CA SER A 87 -8.07 -14.31 21.36
C SER A 87 -9.02 -14.06 22.53
N THR A 88 -9.22 -12.79 22.89
CA THR A 88 -9.99 -12.37 24.05
C THR A 88 -10.96 -11.24 23.70
N ASN A 89 -12.26 -11.53 23.69
CA ASN A 89 -13.26 -10.47 23.64
C ASN A 89 -13.16 -9.58 24.89
N THR A 90 -13.03 -8.27 24.70
CA THR A 90 -12.95 -7.28 25.77
C THR A 90 -14.26 -6.51 25.95
N ALA A 91 -14.27 -5.43 26.74
CA ALA A 91 -15.44 -4.58 26.94
C ALA A 91 -15.13 -3.14 26.50
N GLY A 92 -14.61 -3.01 25.28
CA GLY A 92 -14.26 -1.73 24.68
C GLY A 92 -15.49 -0.94 24.21
N VAL A 93 -15.28 0.08 23.39
CA VAL A 93 -16.38 0.93 22.92
C VAL A 93 -16.97 0.41 21.61
N ASP A 94 -18.24 0.07 21.65
CA ASP A 94 -19.02 -0.25 20.45
C ASP A 94 -19.46 1.01 19.69
N ASN A 95 -19.45 0.92 18.36
CA ASN A 95 -20.00 1.92 17.45
C ASN A 95 -19.42 3.33 17.63
N ASP A 96 -18.12 3.41 17.93
CA ASP A 96 -17.43 4.70 17.87
C ASP A 96 -17.56 5.29 16.45
N ALA A 97 -17.86 6.58 16.38
CA ALA A 97 -18.25 7.22 15.12
C ALA A 97 -17.09 7.31 14.12
N ASP A 98 -15.86 7.48 14.61
CA ASP A 98 -14.69 7.62 13.74
C ASP A 98 -14.29 6.24 13.19
N PHE A 99 -14.24 5.21 14.04
CA PHE A 99 -13.98 3.84 13.59
C PHE A 99 -15.07 3.31 12.64
N ASN A 100 -16.35 3.57 12.92
CA ASN A 100 -17.44 3.23 11.99
C ASN A 100 -17.35 3.96 10.64
N SER A 101 -16.65 5.11 10.56
CA SER A 101 -16.53 5.86 9.31
C SER A 101 -15.52 5.24 8.33
N ILE A 102 -14.58 4.46 8.86
CA ILE A 102 -13.53 3.77 8.09
C ILE A 102 -13.79 2.25 7.95
N ALA A 103 -14.71 1.71 8.74
CA ALA A 103 -15.14 0.32 8.67
C ALA A 103 -16.29 0.10 7.65
N PRO A 104 -16.39 -1.10 7.04
CA PRO A 104 -17.50 -1.43 6.15
C PRO A 104 -18.84 -1.63 6.88
N THR A 105 -18.81 -1.80 8.20
CA THR A 105 -19.97 -2.04 9.07
C THR A 105 -19.68 -1.49 10.47
N ASN A 106 -20.56 -1.77 11.43
CA ASN A 106 -20.38 -1.40 12.83
C ASN A 106 -19.11 -2.03 13.43
N THR A 107 -18.43 -1.24 14.24
CA THR A 107 -17.23 -1.61 15.01
C THR A 107 -17.57 -1.92 16.47
N PHE A 108 -16.76 -2.76 17.09
CA PHE A 108 -16.92 -3.24 18.45
C PHE A 108 -15.60 -3.11 19.23
N ASP A 109 -15.70 -3.09 20.55
CA ASP A 109 -14.56 -3.22 21.47
C ASP A 109 -13.37 -2.28 21.21
N ALA A 110 -13.63 -1.06 20.72
CA ALA A 110 -12.57 -0.12 20.39
C ALA A 110 -11.69 0.24 21.60
N SER A 111 -10.38 0.24 21.36
CA SER A 111 -9.32 0.65 22.29
C SER A 111 -8.51 1.79 21.66
N PHE A 112 -8.58 2.99 22.23
CA PHE A 112 -7.96 4.18 21.65
C PHE A 112 -7.48 5.21 22.68
N LEU A 113 -6.44 5.94 22.28
CA LEU A 113 -5.84 7.04 23.02
C LEU A 113 -6.19 8.37 22.33
N GLU A 114 -6.65 9.34 23.11
CA GLU A 114 -6.84 10.73 22.69
C GLU A 114 -5.83 11.64 23.40
N VAL A 115 -5.05 12.39 22.63
CA VAL A 115 -4.00 13.27 23.17
C VAL A 115 -4.17 14.68 22.62
N ASN A 116 -4.18 15.66 23.52
CA ASN A 116 -3.99 17.05 23.16
C ASN A 116 -2.52 17.39 23.28
N PHE A 117 -1.92 17.97 22.25
CA PHE A 117 -0.49 18.25 22.21
C PHE A 117 -0.18 19.55 21.48
N THR A 118 1.02 20.10 21.71
CA THR A 118 1.51 21.32 21.06
C THR A 118 2.83 21.01 20.36
N PRO A 119 2.88 20.95 19.02
CA PRO A 119 4.09 20.69 18.26
C PRO A 119 4.86 21.98 17.97
N ASP A 120 6.18 21.86 17.83
CA ASP A 120 7.07 22.93 17.38
C ASP A 120 7.10 23.01 15.84
N GLY A 121 6.97 21.86 15.16
CA GLY A 121 6.87 21.72 13.70
C GLY A 121 5.43 21.72 13.18
N ASP A 122 5.30 21.71 11.85
CA ASP A 122 4.01 21.68 11.14
C ASP A 122 3.61 20.28 10.65
N THR A 123 4.43 19.28 10.93
CA THR A 123 4.22 17.87 10.60
C THR A 123 4.60 17.02 11.79
N ILE A 124 3.83 15.97 12.05
CA ILE A 124 4.23 14.88 12.95
C ILE A 124 4.28 13.57 12.18
N THR A 125 5.17 12.67 12.61
CA THR A 125 5.18 11.27 12.20
C THR A 125 4.70 10.39 13.35
N ILE A 126 4.26 9.16 13.06
CA ILE A 126 3.84 8.17 14.06
C ILE A 126 4.22 6.79 13.54
N ASP A 127 5.26 6.18 14.11
CA ASP A 127 5.72 4.84 13.73
C ASP A 127 4.92 3.76 14.47
N PHE A 128 4.53 2.73 13.74
CA PHE A 128 3.70 1.64 14.27
C PHE A 128 3.95 0.30 13.57
N VAL A 129 3.57 -0.77 14.27
CA VAL A 129 3.40 -2.13 13.71
C VAL A 129 1.95 -2.55 13.93
N LEU A 130 1.34 -3.11 12.90
CA LEU A 130 0.05 -3.78 12.97
C LEU A 130 0.28 -5.29 13.02
N SER A 131 -0.35 -5.99 13.97
CA SER A 131 -0.28 -7.45 14.10
C SER A 131 -1.65 -8.02 14.40
N SER A 132 -1.94 -9.23 13.92
CA SER A 132 -3.27 -9.83 14.07
C SER A 132 -3.25 -11.35 13.92
N GLU A 133 -4.16 -12.02 14.61
CA GLU A 133 -4.53 -13.44 14.41
C GLU A 133 -5.39 -13.64 13.14
N GLU A 134 -5.88 -12.58 12.51
CA GLU A 134 -6.63 -12.67 11.25
C GLU A 134 -5.72 -12.92 10.02
N TYR A 135 -4.42 -12.70 10.16
CA TYR A 135 -3.46 -13.06 9.13
C TYR A 135 -3.22 -14.57 9.07
N PRO A 136 -2.78 -15.11 7.91
CA PRO A 136 -3.03 -14.61 6.57
C PRO A 136 -4.43 -14.97 6.04
N GLU A 137 -5.19 -15.82 6.73
CA GLU A 137 -6.41 -16.46 6.25
C GLU A 137 -7.53 -15.47 5.90
N TYR A 138 -7.66 -14.42 6.71
CA TYR A 138 -8.77 -13.47 6.62
C TYR A 138 -8.39 -12.15 5.95
N ALA A 139 -7.17 -12.02 5.41
CA ALA A 139 -6.74 -10.82 4.68
C ALA A 139 -7.63 -10.42 3.47
N ASN A 140 -8.57 -11.26 3.02
CA ASN A 140 -9.56 -10.89 1.99
C ASN A 140 -11.01 -10.87 2.53
N SER A 141 -11.18 -10.79 3.84
CA SER A 141 -12.46 -10.75 4.54
C SER A 141 -13.00 -9.31 4.67
N GLN A 142 -14.31 -9.19 4.90
CA GLN A 142 -14.96 -7.91 5.24
C GLN A 142 -14.98 -7.65 6.76
N PHE A 143 -14.42 -8.57 7.54
CA PHE A 143 -14.44 -8.56 9.01
C PHE A 143 -13.13 -8.07 9.62
N ASN A 144 -12.21 -7.59 8.78
CA ASN A 144 -10.90 -7.14 9.21
C ASN A 144 -10.99 -5.95 10.15
N ASP A 145 -10.30 -6.05 11.28
CA ASP A 145 -10.24 -4.98 12.26
C ASP A 145 -9.68 -3.68 11.65
N VAL A 146 -10.12 -2.56 12.22
CA VAL A 146 -9.73 -1.23 11.75
C VAL A 146 -8.76 -0.58 12.71
N VAL A 147 -7.60 -0.18 12.19
CA VAL A 147 -6.72 0.79 12.83
C VAL A 147 -7.04 2.18 12.27
N GLY A 148 -7.20 3.14 13.16
CA GLY A 148 -7.52 4.51 12.81
C GLY A 148 -6.65 5.51 13.54
N VAL A 149 -6.23 6.55 12.81
CA VAL A 149 -5.48 7.69 13.32
C VAL A 149 -6.12 8.96 12.80
N TRP A 150 -6.49 9.88 13.70
CA TRP A 150 -7.06 11.18 13.35
C TRP A 150 -6.29 12.29 14.01
N VAL A 151 -5.82 13.23 13.20
CA VAL A 151 -5.13 14.44 13.65
C VAL A 151 -5.98 15.65 13.31
N ASN A 152 -6.36 16.42 14.33
CA ASN A 152 -7.32 17.54 14.20
C ASN A 152 -8.64 17.13 13.53
N GLY A 153 -9.09 15.89 13.73
CA GLY A 153 -10.31 15.32 13.15
C GLY A 153 -10.18 14.89 11.68
N VAL A 154 -8.97 14.91 11.12
CA VAL A 154 -8.68 14.40 9.77
C VAL A 154 -7.94 13.08 9.89
N GLU A 155 -8.43 12.06 9.19
CA GLU A 155 -7.79 10.74 9.15
C GLU A 155 -6.39 10.82 8.51
N ALA A 156 -5.39 10.26 9.19
CA ALA A 156 -4.07 10.03 8.63
C ALA A 156 -4.07 8.66 7.92
N THR A 157 -3.42 8.60 6.76
CA THR A 157 -3.38 7.39 5.92
C THR A 157 -1.94 6.94 5.72
N VAL A 158 -1.75 5.66 5.44
CA VAL A 158 -0.45 5.14 4.98
C VAL A 158 -0.36 5.27 3.47
N SER A 159 0.84 5.46 2.91
CA SER A 159 1.01 5.53 1.45
C SER A 159 1.03 4.15 0.76
N ILE A 160 0.22 3.19 1.22
CA ILE A 160 0.19 1.82 0.68
C ILE A 160 -1.20 1.56 0.10
N GLY A 161 -1.26 1.07 -1.14
CA GLY A 161 -2.50 0.57 -1.74
C GLY A 161 -3.66 1.57 -1.65
N ASN A 162 -4.69 1.24 -0.86
CA ASN A 162 -5.89 2.07 -0.70
C ASN A 162 -5.81 3.14 0.41
N GLY A 163 -4.69 3.23 1.13
CA GLY A 163 -4.47 4.20 2.20
C GLY A 163 -4.74 3.70 3.62
N ALA A 164 -5.44 2.57 3.77
CA ALA A 164 -5.81 2.04 5.07
C ALA A 164 -4.69 1.21 5.71
N ALA A 165 -4.47 1.38 7.02
CA ALA A 165 -3.63 0.49 7.81
C ALA A 165 -4.46 -0.73 8.24
N SER A 166 -4.71 -1.66 7.33
CA SER A 166 -5.49 -2.87 7.60
C SER A 166 -4.86 -4.10 6.98
N ILE A 167 -5.17 -5.27 7.54
CA ILE A 167 -4.68 -6.56 7.04
C ILE A 167 -5.13 -6.84 5.59
N GLY A 168 -6.24 -6.22 5.16
CA GLY A 168 -6.73 -6.33 3.79
C GLY A 168 -5.91 -5.53 2.78
N ASN A 169 -5.29 -4.45 3.24
CA ASN A 169 -4.43 -3.62 2.41
C ASN A 169 -2.97 -4.10 2.46
N ILE A 170 -2.47 -4.48 3.64
CA ILE A 170 -1.08 -4.85 3.90
C ILE A 170 -1.01 -6.34 4.21
N ASN A 171 -0.59 -7.18 3.27
CA ASN A 171 -0.50 -8.63 3.47
C ASN A 171 0.49 -9.31 2.52
N GLY A 172 0.73 -10.60 2.73
CA GLY A 172 1.62 -11.43 1.91
C GLY A 172 1.19 -11.59 0.44
N GLY A 173 -0.03 -11.19 0.06
CA GLY A 173 -0.52 -11.28 -1.32
C GLY A 173 -0.30 -10.03 -2.16
N THR A 174 -0.36 -8.83 -1.54
CA THR A 174 -0.29 -7.54 -2.24
C THR A 174 0.95 -6.72 -1.89
N THR A 175 1.50 -6.87 -0.68
CA THR A 175 2.59 -6.04 -0.15
C THR A 175 3.61 -6.90 0.61
N GLN A 176 4.08 -7.97 -0.03
CA GLN A 176 4.80 -9.05 0.62
C GLN A 176 6.03 -8.62 1.45
N ASN A 177 6.74 -7.56 1.05
CA ASN A 177 7.91 -7.09 1.80
C ASN A 177 7.56 -6.33 3.08
N LEU A 178 6.32 -5.85 3.19
CA LEU A 178 5.83 -5.14 4.37
C LEU A 178 5.14 -6.07 5.36
N TYR A 179 5.07 -7.37 5.07
CA TYR A 179 4.35 -8.36 5.84
C TYR A 179 5.30 -9.49 6.28
N ASN A 180 5.23 -9.82 7.57
CA ASN A 180 5.93 -10.92 8.18
C ASN A 180 4.92 -12.00 8.56
N ASP A 181 5.09 -13.20 7.99
CA ASP A 181 4.32 -14.40 8.31
C ASP A 181 4.88 -15.04 9.58
N ASN A 182 4.00 -15.33 10.55
CA ASN A 182 4.36 -15.98 11.79
C ASN A 182 3.59 -17.30 12.04
N THR A 183 2.89 -17.84 11.03
CA THR A 183 2.16 -19.13 11.12
C THR A 183 3.05 -20.35 11.43
N ALA A 184 4.37 -20.18 11.40
CA ALA A 184 5.37 -21.21 11.68
C ALA A 184 6.31 -20.87 12.86
N ASP A 185 5.85 -20.08 13.83
CA ASP A 185 6.61 -19.71 15.05
C ASP A 185 7.96 -19.02 14.74
N GLN A 186 7.95 -18.14 13.73
CA GLN A 186 9.15 -17.50 13.22
C GLN A 186 9.62 -16.36 14.14
N PHE A 187 8.66 -15.70 14.79
CA PHE A 187 8.82 -14.51 15.61
C PHE A 187 8.19 -14.72 16.99
N ASN A 188 8.65 -13.94 17.98
CA ASN A 188 8.15 -14.04 19.35
C ASN A 188 6.89 -13.19 19.53
N THR A 189 5.78 -13.65 18.97
CA THR A 189 4.44 -13.09 19.14
C THR A 189 3.42 -14.20 18.88
N GLU A 190 2.26 -14.14 19.55
CA GLU A 190 1.11 -15.03 19.33
C GLU A 190 0.23 -14.59 18.15
N MET A 191 0.65 -13.56 17.42
CA MET A 191 -0.07 -13.11 16.23
C MET A 191 0.39 -13.92 15.01
N ASP A 192 -0.55 -14.30 14.15
CA ASP A 192 -0.26 -15.08 12.94
C ASP A 192 0.51 -14.30 11.87
N GLY A 193 0.45 -12.97 11.93
CA GLY A 193 1.28 -12.12 11.11
C GLY A 193 1.32 -10.68 11.62
N PHE A 194 2.30 -9.93 11.11
CA PHE A 194 2.48 -8.52 11.45
C PHE A 194 3.16 -7.75 10.31
N THR A 195 3.06 -6.42 10.34
CA THR A 195 3.71 -5.56 9.36
C THR A 195 5.15 -5.26 9.74
N VAL A 196 5.99 -4.83 8.79
CA VAL A 196 7.18 -4.03 9.14
C VAL A 196 6.75 -2.73 9.85
N THR A 197 7.69 -1.97 10.41
CA THR A 197 7.38 -0.64 10.94
C THR A 197 6.89 0.28 9.82
N LEU A 198 5.69 0.83 9.97
CA LEU A 198 5.08 1.78 9.06
C LEU A 198 4.88 3.11 9.76
N THR A 199 4.62 4.16 8.99
CA THR A 199 4.54 5.52 9.51
C THR A 199 3.28 6.20 9.02
N PHE A 200 2.53 6.82 9.95
CA PHE A 200 1.56 7.83 9.59
C PHE A 200 2.24 9.20 9.59
N VAL A 201 1.98 10.00 8.55
CA VAL A 201 2.42 11.39 8.47
C VAL A 201 1.19 12.28 8.50
N ALA A 202 1.19 13.30 9.38
CA ALA A 202 0.05 14.17 9.56
C ALA A 202 0.44 15.65 9.73
N PRO A 203 -0.24 16.57 9.02
CA PRO A 203 -0.03 18.00 9.21
C PRO A 203 -0.64 18.47 10.55
N VAL A 204 0.06 19.38 11.22
CA VAL A 204 -0.32 19.98 12.50
C VAL A 204 -0.08 21.49 12.49
N ASN A 205 -0.64 22.18 13.47
CA ASN A 205 -0.48 23.63 13.63
C ASN A 205 0.62 23.92 14.66
N PRO A 206 1.77 24.51 14.26
CA PRO A 206 2.87 24.80 15.18
C PRO A 206 2.48 25.77 16.30
N GLY A 207 2.97 25.52 17.51
CA GLY A 207 2.87 26.42 18.66
C GLY A 207 1.45 26.59 19.24
N VAL A 208 0.47 25.81 18.78
CA VAL A 208 -0.90 25.79 19.30
C VAL A 208 -1.37 24.36 19.58
N PRO A 209 -2.39 24.15 20.43
CA PRO A 209 -2.93 22.82 20.67
C PRO A 209 -3.52 22.16 19.42
N ASN A 210 -3.15 20.90 19.20
CA ASN A 210 -3.69 19.97 18.21
C ASN A 210 -4.25 18.74 18.95
N THR A 211 -5.04 17.93 18.25
CA THR A 211 -5.62 16.68 18.79
C THR A 211 -5.14 15.47 17.99
N LEU A 212 -4.78 14.39 18.67
CA LEU A 212 -4.53 13.06 18.11
C LEU A 212 -5.55 12.10 18.72
N LYS A 213 -6.23 11.30 17.89
CA LYS A 213 -6.94 10.08 18.29
C LYS A 213 -6.31 8.91 17.54
N ILE A 214 -5.89 7.87 18.23
CA ILE A 214 -5.23 6.70 17.64
C ILE A 214 -5.71 5.43 18.35
N GLY A 215 -6.05 4.39 17.59
CA GLY A 215 -6.46 3.12 18.18
C GLY A 215 -6.88 2.06 17.18
N VAL A 216 -7.49 1.01 17.71
CA VAL A 216 -7.96 -0.18 16.98
C VAL A 216 -9.36 -0.56 17.44
N ALA A 217 -10.17 -1.14 16.54
CA ALA A 217 -11.50 -1.64 16.86
C ALA A 217 -11.85 -2.87 16.01
N ASP A 218 -12.62 -3.79 16.60
CA ASP A 218 -13.10 -4.99 15.94
C ASP A 218 -14.13 -4.66 14.86
N VAL A 219 -14.14 -5.43 13.76
CA VAL A 219 -15.18 -5.31 12.72
C VAL A 219 -16.10 -6.52 12.67
N ALA A 220 -17.39 -6.28 12.93
CA ALA A 220 -18.51 -7.21 12.79
C ALA A 220 -18.57 -8.41 13.75
N ASP A 221 -17.47 -9.07 14.07
CA ASP A 221 -17.41 -10.07 15.13
C ASP A 221 -16.32 -9.74 16.15
N ASN A 222 -16.20 -10.58 17.17
CA ASN A 222 -15.31 -10.41 18.32
C ASN A 222 -14.36 -11.61 18.46
N GLN A 223 -14.04 -12.24 17.34
CA GLN A 223 -13.14 -13.38 17.25
C GLN A 223 -11.85 -12.94 16.57
N TYR A 224 -10.73 -13.36 17.15
CA TYR A 224 -9.37 -12.98 16.75
C TYR A 224 -9.03 -11.54 17.12
N ASP A 225 -7.83 -11.35 17.68
CA ASP A 225 -7.43 -10.05 18.19
C ASP A 225 -6.45 -9.37 17.23
N THR A 226 -6.56 -8.04 17.14
CA THR A 226 -5.61 -7.18 16.42
C THR A 226 -4.92 -6.22 17.39
N ASN A 227 -3.60 -6.11 17.26
CA ASN A 227 -2.79 -5.17 18.04
C ASN A 227 -2.19 -4.07 17.16
N LEU A 228 -2.30 -2.84 17.65
CA LEU A 228 -1.59 -1.66 17.19
C LEU A 228 -0.46 -1.35 18.18
N LEU A 229 0.78 -1.59 17.76
CA LEU A 229 1.97 -1.22 18.53
C LEU A 229 2.50 0.10 17.98
N ILE A 230 2.73 1.09 18.84
CA ILE A 230 3.22 2.43 18.50
C ILE A 230 4.61 2.58 19.13
N ALA A 231 5.58 3.10 18.38
CA ALA A 231 6.95 3.25 18.88
C ALA A 231 7.07 4.40 19.90
N GLY A 232 7.93 4.19 20.91
CA GLY A 232 8.26 5.21 21.90
C GLY A 232 8.90 6.43 21.24
N GLY A 233 8.42 7.63 21.58
CA GLY A 233 8.91 8.88 21.04
C GLY A 233 8.69 9.11 19.54
N SER A 234 7.95 8.24 18.84
CA SER A 234 7.75 8.38 17.39
C SER A 234 6.81 9.52 17.02
N VAL A 235 5.92 9.95 17.94
CA VAL A 235 5.08 11.14 17.73
C VAL A 235 5.92 12.39 17.93
N GLN A 236 6.64 12.78 16.88
CA GLN A 236 7.65 13.84 16.92
C GLN A 236 7.60 14.71 15.67
N SER A 237 8.21 15.90 15.74
CA SER A 237 8.18 16.90 14.66
C SER A 237 9.57 17.42 14.27
N THR A 238 10.63 16.68 14.62
CA THR A 238 12.02 17.12 14.50
C THR A 238 12.81 16.45 13.39
N ILE A 239 12.39 15.26 12.98
CA ILE A 239 12.89 14.51 11.82
C ILE A 239 11.66 13.99 11.06
N VAL A 240 11.68 14.01 9.74
CA VAL A 240 10.57 13.50 8.91
C VAL A 240 11.20 12.80 7.72
N ALA A 241 10.94 11.51 7.59
CA ALA A 241 11.18 10.70 6.41
C ALA A 241 9.91 10.75 5.55
N ASP A 242 10.01 11.38 4.39
CA ASP A 242 8.89 11.50 3.47
C ASP A 242 8.88 10.30 2.52
N ASP A 243 7.71 9.72 2.27
CA ASP A 243 7.63 8.57 1.36
C ASP A 243 8.12 8.89 -0.06
N ASP A 244 8.81 7.94 -0.67
CA ASP A 244 9.40 8.01 -2.00
C ASP A 244 8.68 7.11 -2.99
N SER A 245 8.76 7.47 -4.27
CA SER A 245 8.40 6.53 -5.32
C SER A 245 9.40 6.50 -6.46
N VAL A 246 9.58 5.29 -7.00
CA VAL A 246 10.53 5.01 -8.05
C VAL A 246 9.89 4.15 -9.12
N SER A 247 9.72 4.69 -10.32
CA SER A 247 9.40 3.82 -11.45
C SER A 247 10.64 3.05 -11.90
N LEU A 248 10.53 1.72 -11.98
CA LEU A 248 11.60 0.79 -12.36
C LEU A 248 11.03 -0.31 -13.28
N GLY A 249 11.83 -0.83 -14.22
CA GLY A 249 11.43 -2.04 -14.96
C GLY A 249 12.14 -3.29 -14.45
N ASN A 250 11.68 -4.48 -14.87
CA ASN A 250 12.33 -5.75 -14.51
C ASN A 250 13.79 -5.75 -14.95
N ASN A 251 14.67 -6.16 -14.04
CA ASN A 251 16.12 -6.17 -14.18
C ASN A 251 16.72 -4.79 -14.54
N ASP A 252 15.96 -3.71 -14.36
CA ASP A 252 16.49 -2.36 -14.48
C ASP A 252 17.21 -1.98 -13.18
N THR A 253 18.10 -1.00 -13.28
CA THR A 253 18.84 -0.49 -12.13
C THR A 253 18.66 1.02 -12.10
N LYS A 254 18.22 1.54 -10.95
CA LYS A 254 18.02 2.97 -10.76
C LYS A 254 18.66 3.42 -9.45
N ILE A 255 19.27 4.59 -9.50
CA ILE A 255 19.73 5.30 -8.30
C ILE A 255 18.60 6.21 -7.83
N VAL A 256 18.27 6.13 -6.55
CA VAL A 256 17.20 6.89 -5.90
C VAL A 256 17.81 7.63 -4.71
N ASP A 257 17.58 8.93 -4.63
CA ASP A 257 17.99 9.75 -3.50
C ASP A 257 16.77 9.97 -2.61
N VAL A 258 16.58 9.06 -1.65
CA VAL A 258 15.44 9.08 -0.71
C VAL A 258 15.56 10.19 0.32
N LEU A 259 16.80 10.63 0.62
CA LEU A 259 17.03 11.73 1.56
C LEU A 259 16.73 13.11 0.97
N ALA A 260 16.35 13.20 -0.31
CA ALA A 260 16.18 14.47 -1.02
C ALA A 260 14.94 15.25 -0.55
N ASN A 261 13.91 14.55 -0.08
CA ASN A 261 12.66 15.06 0.47
C ASN A 261 12.62 15.02 2.00
N ASP A 262 13.49 14.23 2.63
CA ASP A 262 13.55 14.12 4.09
C ASP A 262 14.07 15.39 4.76
N SER A 263 13.64 15.60 6.00
CA SER A 263 14.01 16.77 6.78
C SER A 263 14.38 16.44 8.21
N SER A 264 15.29 17.24 8.78
CA SER A 264 15.56 17.23 10.22
C SER A 264 15.96 18.62 10.70
N THR A 265 15.61 18.90 11.96
CA THR A 265 16.05 20.07 12.70
C THR A 265 17.48 19.93 13.25
N ALA A 266 18.09 18.73 13.13
CA ALA A 266 19.36 18.37 13.73
C ALA A 266 20.35 17.73 12.74
N GLY A 267 21.14 18.58 12.08
CA GLY A 267 22.35 18.15 11.38
C GLY A 267 22.07 17.36 10.09
N THR A 268 22.91 16.35 9.82
CA THR A 268 22.85 15.54 8.59
C THR A 268 22.07 14.26 8.85
N LEU A 269 21.25 13.87 7.88
CA LEU A 269 20.52 12.61 7.86
C LEU A 269 21.40 11.47 7.34
N SER A 270 21.20 10.28 7.90
CA SER A 270 21.82 9.05 7.43
C SER A 270 20.83 7.90 7.48
N ILE A 271 20.95 6.97 6.53
CA ILE A 271 20.12 5.77 6.49
C ILE A 271 20.77 4.69 7.36
N THR A 272 19.99 4.08 8.24
CA THR A 272 20.47 3.06 9.18
C THR A 272 19.88 1.68 8.89
N HIS A 273 18.68 1.61 8.31
CA HIS A 273 18.01 0.34 8.02
C HIS A 273 17.30 0.35 6.67
N ILE A 274 17.16 -0.83 6.07
CA ILE A 274 16.31 -1.11 4.91
C ILE A 274 15.46 -2.33 5.27
N ASN A 275 14.13 -2.18 5.25
CA ASN A 275 13.17 -3.24 5.56
C ASN A 275 13.47 -3.94 6.91
N GLY A 276 13.74 -3.14 7.95
CA GLY A 276 14.13 -3.59 9.29
C GLY A 276 15.56 -4.15 9.41
N THR A 277 16.29 -4.33 8.29
CA THR A 277 17.67 -4.83 8.32
C THR A 277 18.65 -3.68 8.47
N ALA A 278 19.49 -3.72 9.51
CA ALA A 278 20.57 -2.74 9.70
C ALA A 278 21.57 -2.77 8.53
N VAL A 279 21.92 -1.59 8.00
CA VAL A 279 22.81 -1.44 6.85
C VAL A 279 23.85 -0.35 7.06
N VAL A 280 24.99 -0.50 6.39
CA VAL A 280 25.94 0.58 6.15
C VAL A 280 26.21 0.75 4.65
N ALA A 281 26.85 1.85 4.26
CA ALA A 281 27.21 2.09 2.87
C ALA A 281 28.00 0.92 2.26
N GLY A 282 27.49 0.38 1.16
CA GLY A 282 28.00 -0.79 0.44
C GLY A 282 27.19 -2.06 0.67
N ASP A 283 26.32 -2.11 1.69
CA ASP A 283 25.47 -3.26 1.96
C ASP A 283 24.29 -3.33 0.98
N THR A 284 23.87 -4.55 0.69
CA THR A 284 22.72 -4.86 -0.17
C THR A 284 21.71 -5.71 0.60
N VAL A 285 20.47 -5.24 0.67
CA VAL A 285 19.32 -6.01 1.18
C VAL A 285 18.54 -6.57 -0.01
N THR A 286 18.25 -7.88 0.03
CA THR A 286 17.37 -8.53 -0.95
C THR A 286 15.98 -8.65 -0.35
N LEU A 287 15.00 -8.00 -0.97
CA LEU A 287 13.60 -8.05 -0.54
C LEU A 287 13.00 -9.44 -0.79
N ALA A 288 11.89 -9.77 -0.12
CA ALA A 288 11.21 -11.06 -0.29
C ALA A 288 10.70 -11.26 -1.73
N THR A 289 10.31 -10.17 -2.39
CA THR A 289 9.94 -10.11 -3.82
C THR A 289 11.15 -10.13 -4.77
N GLY A 290 12.38 -10.16 -4.25
CA GLY A 290 13.60 -10.43 -5.02
C GLY A 290 14.38 -9.21 -5.52
N GLN A 291 13.86 -7.99 -5.34
CA GLN A 291 14.61 -6.76 -5.67
C GLN A 291 15.77 -6.58 -4.70
N GLN A 292 16.87 -6.01 -5.19
CA GLN A 292 18.07 -5.75 -4.39
C GLN A 292 18.24 -4.25 -4.19
N ILE A 293 18.31 -3.82 -2.93
CA ILE A 293 18.47 -2.43 -2.53
C ILE A 293 19.85 -2.28 -1.93
N THR A 294 20.71 -1.47 -2.54
CA THR A 294 22.08 -1.22 -2.06
C THR A 294 22.20 0.21 -1.56
N LEU A 295 22.67 0.41 -0.33
CA LEU A 295 22.98 1.74 0.20
C LEU A 295 24.33 2.21 -0.35
N ASN A 296 24.35 3.31 -1.10
CA ASN A 296 25.55 3.90 -1.67
C ASN A 296 26.26 4.81 -0.65
N ALA A 297 27.55 5.07 -0.87
CA ALA A 297 28.36 5.92 0.02
C ALA A 297 27.94 7.40 0.05
N ASP A 298 27.14 7.84 -0.91
CA ASP A 298 26.58 9.19 -0.98
C ASP A 298 25.19 9.32 -0.34
N GLY A 299 24.65 8.25 0.27
CA GLY A 299 23.34 8.24 0.90
C GLY A 299 22.19 7.89 -0.03
N THR A 300 22.46 7.60 -1.31
CA THR A 300 21.43 7.15 -2.26
C THR A 300 21.25 5.63 -2.22
N PHE A 301 20.11 5.12 -2.69
CA PHE A 301 19.90 3.70 -2.96
C PHE A 301 20.18 3.37 -4.42
N THR A 302 20.89 2.27 -4.67
CA THR A 302 20.81 1.56 -5.95
C THR A 302 19.74 0.47 -5.84
N VAL A 303 18.64 0.66 -6.55
CA VAL A 303 17.52 -0.29 -6.63
C VAL A 303 17.67 -1.12 -7.90
N VAL A 304 17.81 -2.43 -7.75
CA VAL A 304 17.85 -3.39 -8.85
C VAL A 304 16.53 -4.18 -8.86
N GLY A 305 15.77 -4.01 -9.94
CA GLY A 305 14.52 -4.73 -10.15
C GLY A 305 14.77 -6.21 -10.40
N ASP A 306 13.80 -7.05 -10.07
CA ASP A 306 13.86 -8.49 -10.32
C ASP A 306 13.24 -8.82 -11.69
N SER A 307 12.85 -10.08 -11.94
CA SER A 307 12.24 -10.46 -13.22
C SER A 307 10.73 -10.25 -13.29
N ASP A 308 10.08 -9.98 -12.16
CA ASP A 308 8.63 -9.90 -12.04
C ASP A 308 8.12 -8.45 -12.09
N ALA A 309 7.06 -8.27 -12.85
CA ALA A 309 6.38 -6.99 -12.96
C ALA A 309 5.38 -6.87 -11.81
N GLU A 310 5.65 -6.06 -10.79
CA GLU A 310 4.74 -5.78 -9.68
C GLU A 310 5.00 -4.39 -9.08
N THR A 311 4.03 -3.90 -8.31
CA THR A 311 4.25 -2.77 -7.41
C THR A 311 4.85 -3.36 -6.14
N VAL A 312 5.96 -2.80 -5.70
CA VAL A 312 6.71 -3.31 -4.55
C VAL A 312 6.89 -2.18 -3.57
N TYR A 313 6.82 -2.50 -2.28
CA TYR A 313 7.11 -1.55 -1.22
C TYR A 313 8.30 -2.05 -0.40
N PHE A 314 9.04 -1.13 0.20
CA PHE A 314 9.95 -1.42 1.31
C PHE A 314 10.09 -0.17 2.17
N ASN A 315 10.33 -0.33 3.47
CA ASN A 315 10.63 0.82 4.33
C ASN A 315 12.15 1.06 4.45
N TYR A 316 12.53 2.24 4.91
CA TYR A 316 13.87 2.57 5.34
C TYR A 316 13.80 3.42 6.60
N THR A 317 14.85 3.35 7.42
CA THR A 317 14.96 4.17 8.63
C THR A 317 16.08 5.18 8.44
N ILE A 318 15.77 6.45 8.74
CA ILE A 318 16.76 7.53 8.81
C ILE A 318 17.09 7.85 10.27
N GLU A 319 18.29 8.37 10.49
CA GLU A 319 18.76 8.88 11.78
C GLU A 319 19.40 10.25 11.58
N ASP A 320 19.08 11.20 12.48
CA ASP A 320 19.72 12.51 12.52
C ASP A 320 20.94 12.57 13.45
N SER A 321 21.60 13.73 13.52
CA SER A 321 22.83 13.88 14.31
C SER A 321 22.62 13.83 15.83
N ASN A 322 21.37 13.84 16.31
CA ASN A 322 21.01 13.69 17.72
C ASN A 322 20.57 12.25 18.06
N GLY A 323 20.51 11.36 17.07
CA GLY A 323 20.04 9.99 17.24
C GLY A 323 18.51 9.86 17.21
N ASN A 324 17.79 10.86 16.71
CA ASN A 324 16.36 10.69 16.43
C ASN A 324 16.19 9.89 15.15
N THR A 325 15.22 9.01 15.13
CA THR A 325 14.91 8.17 13.97
C THR A 325 13.50 8.40 13.47
N ASP A 326 13.29 8.13 12.19
CA ASP A 326 11.98 8.09 11.55
C ASP A 326 12.01 7.08 10.41
N ASN A 327 10.84 6.59 9.99
CA ASN A 327 10.73 5.62 8.92
C ASN A 327 10.02 6.22 7.69
N GLY A 328 10.59 5.97 6.52
CA GLY A 328 10.00 6.33 5.22
C GLY A 328 9.69 5.08 4.41
N LEU A 329 8.73 5.18 3.50
CA LEU A 329 8.37 4.11 2.58
C LEU A 329 8.84 4.42 1.16
N VAL A 330 9.31 3.40 0.43
CA VAL A 330 9.57 3.50 -1.01
C VAL A 330 8.61 2.61 -1.78
N GLU A 331 7.81 3.18 -2.70
CA GLU A 331 7.08 2.41 -3.71
C GLU A 331 7.88 2.29 -5.00
N ILE A 332 8.12 1.06 -5.43
CA ILE A 332 8.67 0.72 -6.73
C ILE A 332 7.50 0.43 -7.68
N GLU A 333 7.31 1.28 -8.67
CA GLU A 333 6.16 1.22 -9.56
C GLU A 333 6.48 0.74 -10.98
N GLN A 334 5.53 -0.03 -11.51
CA GLN A 334 5.42 -0.33 -12.94
C GLN A 334 4.12 0.24 -13.49
N VAL A 335 4.09 1.54 -13.77
CA VAL A 335 2.87 2.25 -14.18
C VAL A 335 2.22 1.60 -15.42
N PRO A 336 0.90 1.30 -15.41
CA PRO A 336 0.14 0.85 -16.58
C PRO A 336 0.15 1.85 -17.74
N CYS A 337 0.57 1.44 -18.93
CA CYS A 337 0.55 2.30 -20.12
C CYS A 337 0.23 1.61 -21.44
N PHE A 338 -0.36 2.39 -22.36
CA PHE A 338 -0.58 2.03 -23.75
C PHE A 338 0.71 2.23 -24.56
N VAL A 339 0.95 1.42 -25.58
CA VAL A 339 2.09 1.64 -26.50
C VAL A 339 1.69 2.57 -27.64
N SER A 340 2.61 3.43 -28.11
CA SER A 340 2.45 4.22 -29.33
C SER A 340 1.90 3.40 -30.49
N GLY A 341 0.94 3.98 -31.21
CA GLY A 341 0.20 3.37 -32.30
C GLY A 341 -1.06 2.63 -31.88
N THR A 342 -1.37 2.59 -30.59
CA THR A 342 -2.68 2.16 -30.08
C THR A 342 -3.75 3.13 -30.56
N TRP A 343 -4.81 2.60 -31.16
CA TRP A 343 -6.01 3.30 -31.56
C TRP A 343 -7.00 3.35 -30.39
N ILE A 344 -7.42 4.56 -30.05
CA ILE A 344 -8.43 4.84 -29.03
C ILE A 344 -9.67 5.40 -29.71
N THR A 345 -10.84 4.89 -29.34
CA THR A 345 -12.11 5.37 -29.88
C THR A 345 -12.45 6.76 -29.33
N THR A 346 -12.50 7.78 -30.19
CA THR A 346 -12.80 9.17 -29.79
C THR A 346 -14.05 9.72 -30.48
N GLU A 347 -14.46 10.94 -30.12
CA GLU A 347 -15.56 11.66 -30.78
C GLU A 347 -15.34 11.88 -32.29
N PHE A 348 -14.08 11.83 -32.75
CA PHE A 348 -13.70 11.98 -34.16
C PHE A 348 -13.45 10.64 -34.86
N GLY A 349 -13.80 9.53 -34.21
CA GLY A 349 -13.44 8.17 -34.63
C GLY A 349 -12.13 7.70 -34.00
N PRO A 350 -11.59 6.55 -34.41
CA PRO A 350 -10.34 6.04 -33.85
C PRO A 350 -9.16 7.00 -34.09
N GLN A 351 -8.50 7.42 -33.02
CA GLN A 351 -7.27 8.23 -33.06
C GLN A 351 -6.12 7.48 -32.39
N ARG A 352 -4.89 7.75 -32.81
CA ARG A 352 -3.72 7.16 -32.15
C ARG A 352 -3.52 7.80 -30.79
N ILE A 353 -3.08 7.02 -29.81
CA ILE A 353 -2.82 7.48 -28.46
C ILE A 353 -1.84 8.66 -28.43
N GLU A 354 -0.81 8.65 -29.27
CA GLU A 354 0.17 9.74 -29.40
C GLU A 354 -0.39 11.03 -30.02
N ASP A 355 -1.57 10.99 -30.66
CA ASP A 355 -2.23 12.13 -31.29
C ASP A 355 -3.37 12.72 -30.40
N ILE A 356 -3.63 12.12 -29.24
CA ILE A 356 -4.65 12.59 -28.29
C ILE A 356 -4.07 13.70 -27.42
N THR A 357 -4.88 14.71 -27.12
CA THR A 357 -4.47 15.82 -26.26
C THR A 357 -5.49 16.03 -25.15
N ALA A 358 -5.10 16.73 -24.08
CA ALA A 358 -6.06 17.17 -23.06
C ALA A 358 -7.24 17.91 -23.72
N GLY A 359 -8.46 17.58 -23.31
CA GLY A 359 -9.72 18.04 -23.87
C GLY A 359 -10.31 17.16 -24.98
N THR A 360 -9.54 16.27 -25.61
CA THR A 360 -10.08 15.30 -26.57
C THR A 360 -11.09 14.39 -25.87
N ARG A 361 -12.27 14.18 -26.46
CA ARG A 361 -13.29 13.31 -25.87
C ARG A 361 -13.14 11.88 -26.34
N VAL A 362 -12.88 10.97 -25.42
CA VAL A 362 -12.71 9.53 -25.65
C VAL A 362 -13.98 8.79 -25.24
N MET A 363 -14.35 7.79 -26.01
CA MET A 363 -15.48 6.93 -25.68
C MET A 363 -15.12 6.02 -24.50
N THR A 364 -15.86 6.18 -23.42
CA THR A 364 -15.78 5.33 -22.22
C THR A 364 -16.97 4.37 -22.19
N ARG A 365 -16.79 3.23 -21.51
CA ARG A 365 -17.82 2.20 -21.40
C ARG A 365 -19.08 2.67 -20.67
N ASP A 366 -18.89 3.40 -19.56
CA ASP A 366 -19.98 3.70 -18.64
C ASP A 366 -20.58 5.11 -18.84
N ASP A 367 -19.79 6.10 -19.23
CA ASP A 367 -20.23 7.51 -19.30
C ASP A 367 -20.23 8.09 -20.72
N GLY A 368 -20.06 7.25 -21.75
CA GLY A 368 -19.93 7.73 -23.12
C GLY A 368 -18.69 8.61 -23.32
N LEU A 369 -18.81 9.68 -24.09
CA LEU A 369 -17.67 10.56 -24.45
C LEU A 369 -17.21 11.42 -23.27
N GLN A 370 -16.04 11.12 -22.70
CA GLN A 370 -15.43 11.85 -21.59
C GLN A 370 -14.15 12.59 -22.03
N PRO A 371 -13.90 13.81 -21.53
CA PRO A 371 -12.69 14.55 -21.87
C PRO A 371 -11.47 13.93 -21.19
N VAL A 372 -10.42 13.70 -21.97
CA VAL A 372 -9.08 13.41 -21.43
C VAL A 372 -8.61 14.66 -20.69
N LEU A 373 -8.28 14.53 -19.41
CA LEU A 373 -7.80 15.64 -18.61
C LEU A 373 -6.28 15.78 -18.71
N TRP A 374 -5.59 14.67 -18.88
CA TRP A 374 -4.14 14.68 -19.07
C TRP A 374 -3.67 13.45 -19.87
N LEU A 375 -2.59 13.65 -20.64
CA LEU A 375 -1.91 12.58 -21.37
C LEU A 375 -0.40 12.64 -21.10
N GLY A 376 0.13 11.60 -20.46
CA GLY A 376 1.57 11.44 -20.24
C GLY A 376 2.20 10.51 -21.24
N GLN A 377 3.48 10.70 -21.54
CA GLN A 377 4.26 9.75 -22.34
C GLN A 377 5.67 9.54 -21.81
N ARG A 378 6.20 8.33 -22.00
CA ARG A 378 7.56 7.96 -21.62
C ARG A 378 8.16 7.00 -22.62
N ARG A 379 9.41 7.24 -23.03
CA ARG A 379 10.17 6.33 -23.90
C ARG A 379 11.19 5.55 -23.08
N VAL A 380 11.20 4.23 -23.25
CA VAL A 380 12.08 3.30 -22.54
C VAL A 380 12.68 2.26 -23.49
N GLN A 381 13.76 1.59 -23.08
CA GLN A 381 14.26 0.41 -23.79
C GLN A 381 13.30 -0.76 -23.57
N ALA A 382 12.96 -1.49 -24.63
CA ALA A 382 12.03 -2.62 -24.56
C ALA A 382 12.77 -3.90 -24.11
N THR A 383 13.28 -3.87 -22.88
CA THR A 383 14.00 -4.97 -22.20
C THR A 383 13.27 -5.34 -20.91
N GLY A 384 13.35 -6.62 -20.48
CA GLY A 384 12.71 -7.05 -19.23
C GLY A 384 11.20 -6.75 -19.18
N ALA A 385 10.75 -6.03 -18.13
CA ALA A 385 9.35 -5.59 -17.93
C ALA A 385 8.87 -4.67 -19.01
N PHE A 386 9.77 -3.84 -19.53
CA PHE A 386 9.38 -2.85 -20.52
C PHE A 386 9.14 -3.51 -21.88
N ARG A 387 9.20 -4.85 -21.97
CA ARG A 387 8.67 -5.56 -23.13
C ARG A 387 7.15 -5.50 -23.11
N PRO A 388 6.53 -4.92 -24.14
CA PRO A 388 5.09 -4.90 -24.20
C PRO A 388 4.52 -6.30 -24.37
N ILE A 389 3.32 -6.49 -23.85
CA ILE A 389 2.48 -7.66 -24.10
C ILE A 389 1.68 -7.39 -25.36
N ARG A 390 1.80 -8.29 -26.32
CA ARG A 390 1.08 -8.29 -27.59
C ARG A 390 -0.17 -9.12 -27.48
N PHE A 391 -1.31 -8.51 -27.74
CA PHE A 391 -2.57 -9.15 -28.05
C PHE A 391 -2.73 -9.22 -29.57
N ALA A 392 -2.93 -10.42 -30.10
CA ALA A 392 -3.17 -10.62 -31.53
C ALA A 392 -4.58 -10.15 -31.93
N ALA A 393 -4.75 -9.76 -33.20
CA ALA A 393 -6.08 -9.48 -33.73
C ALA A 393 -7.00 -10.71 -33.52
N GLY A 394 -8.22 -10.46 -33.04
CA GLY A 394 -9.23 -11.45 -32.68
C GLY A 394 -9.15 -11.94 -31.23
N SER A 395 -8.09 -11.64 -30.47
CA SER A 395 -8.01 -12.01 -29.06
C SER A 395 -8.72 -10.99 -28.18
N PHE A 396 -9.59 -11.43 -27.26
CA PHE A 396 -10.30 -10.54 -26.33
C PHE A 396 -11.05 -9.38 -27.02
N GLY A 397 -11.57 -9.62 -28.23
CA GLY A 397 -12.27 -8.59 -29.02
C GLY A 397 -11.35 -7.64 -29.82
N ALA A 398 -10.04 -7.85 -29.80
CA ALA A 398 -9.10 -6.97 -30.51
C ALA A 398 -9.37 -6.92 -32.02
N ASP A 399 -9.71 -5.75 -32.56
CA ASP A 399 -9.88 -5.53 -34.00
C ASP A 399 -8.55 -5.58 -34.77
N SER A 400 -7.48 -5.22 -34.08
CA SER A 400 -6.12 -5.24 -34.60
C SER A 400 -5.13 -5.55 -33.49
N GLN A 401 -3.86 -5.75 -33.84
CA GLN A 401 -2.83 -6.01 -32.84
C GLN A 401 -2.78 -4.87 -31.80
N LEU A 402 -2.85 -5.21 -30.51
CA LEU A 402 -2.73 -4.28 -29.40
C LEU A 402 -1.45 -4.59 -28.61
N LEU A 403 -0.69 -3.55 -28.25
CA LEU A 403 0.50 -3.65 -27.41
C LEU A 403 0.28 -2.85 -26.13
N LEU A 404 0.44 -3.50 -24.98
CA LEU A 404 0.26 -2.90 -23.67
C LEU A 404 1.49 -3.12 -22.79
N SER A 405 1.71 -2.25 -21.80
CA SER A 405 2.63 -2.57 -20.71
C SER A 405 2.15 -3.82 -19.94
N PRO A 406 3.03 -4.60 -19.29
CA PRO A 406 2.64 -5.81 -18.57
C PRO A 406 1.57 -5.63 -17.49
N GLN A 407 1.56 -4.49 -16.81
CA GLN A 407 0.59 -4.22 -15.73
C GLN A 407 -0.74 -3.67 -16.20
N HIS A 408 -0.83 -3.25 -17.47
CA HIS A 408 -2.04 -2.69 -18.00
C HIS A 408 -3.19 -3.67 -17.89
N ARG A 409 -4.29 -3.27 -17.25
CA ARG A 409 -5.43 -4.16 -17.09
C ARG A 409 -6.41 -4.03 -18.24
N ILE A 410 -6.91 -5.19 -18.65
CA ILE A 410 -8.03 -5.29 -19.59
C ILE A 410 -9.26 -5.82 -18.88
N LEU A 411 -10.43 -5.44 -19.37
CA LEU A 411 -11.70 -5.91 -18.87
C LEU A 411 -11.94 -7.35 -19.32
N ILE A 412 -12.26 -8.22 -18.37
CA ILE A 412 -12.78 -9.56 -18.60
C ILE A 412 -14.21 -9.60 -18.10
N GLU A 413 -15.12 -10.05 -18.96
CA GLU A 413 -16.55 -10.14 -18.70
C GLU A 413 -17.06 -11.57 -18.89
N GLY A 414 -18.18 -11.91 -18.24
CA GLY A 414 -18.94 -13.14 -18.48
C GLY A 414 -18.88 -14.15 -17.34
N CYS A 415 -19.42 -15.35 -17.60
CA CYS A 415 -19.77 -16.33 -16.55
C CYS A 415 -18.61 -16.76 -15.65
N TRP A 416 -17.37 -16.67 -16.11
CA TRP A 416 -16.20 -16.99 -15.27
C TRP A 416 -15.84 -15.87 -14.31
N ALA A 417 -16.10 -14.61 -14.65
CA ALA A 417 -15.95 -13.50 -13.72
C ALA A 417 -16.98 -13.63 -12.59
N GLU A 418 -18.24 -13.90 -12.97
CA GLU A 418 -19.34 -14.09 -12.02
C GLU A 418 -19.09 -15.30 -11.11
N LEU A 419 -18.69 -16.45 -11.69
CA LEU A 419 -18.49 -17.69 -10.94
C LEU A 419 -17.28 -17.63 -9.99
N LEU A 420 -16.19 -16.99 -10.40
CA LEU A 420 -14.94 -16.98 -9.63
C LEU A 420 -14.84 -15.81 -8.66
N PHE A 421 -15.46 -14.67 -8.98
CA PHE A 421 -15.27 -13.42 -8.25
C PHE A 421 -16.57 -12.79 -7.76
N GLY A 422 -17.73 -13.34 -8.15
CA GLY A 422 -19.04 -12.76 -7.79
C GLY A 422 -19.37 -11.47 -8.56
N GLU A 423 -18.63 -11.17 -9.62
CA GLU A 423 -18.66 -9.89 -10.33
C GLU A 423 -18.87 -10.10 -11.83
N ASP A 424 -19.69 -9.27 -12.48
CA ASP A 424 -19.97 -9.38 -13.92
C ASP A 424 -18.75 -9.05 -14.79
N GLU A 425 -17.89 -8.15 -14.28
CA GLU A 425 -16.75 -7.58 -14.99
C GLU A 425 -15.57 -7.36 -14.04
N VAL A 426 -14.39 -7.82 -14.42
CA VAL A 426 -13.15 -7.67 -13.63
C VAL A 426 -11.98 -7.17 -14.48
N LEU A 427 -11.04 -6.47 -13.87
CA LEU A 427 -9.84 -5.95 -14.52
C LEU A 427 -8.61 -6.85 -14.26
N VAL A 428 -8.02 -7.36 -15.35
CA VAL A 428 -6.93 -8.35 -15.30
C VAL A 428 -5.68 -7.82 -15.99
N LYS A 429 -4.52 -7.90 -15.32
CA LYS A 429 -3.22 -7.46 -15.85
C LYS A 429 -2.86 -8.21 -17.14
N ALA A 430 -2.34 -7.50 -18.13
CA ALA A 430 -1.93 -8.08 -19.42
C ALA A 430 -0.91 -9.22 -19.28
N LYS A 431 0.07 -9.09 -18.36
CA LYS A 431 1.08 -10.13 -18.08
C LYS A 431 0.44 -11.45 -17.62
N ASP A 432 -0.66 -11.34 -16.89
CA ASP A 432 -1.36 -12.49 -16.32
C ASP A 432 -2.24 -13.19 -17.34
N LEU A 433 -2.32 -12.69 -18.57
CA LEU A 433 -3.01 -13.32 -19.70
C LEU A 433 -2.05 -13.95 -20.72
N VAL A 434 -0.74 -13.78 -20.54
CA VAL A 434 0.28 -14.34 -21.43
C VAL A 434 0.13 -15.86 -21.56
N ASN A 435 0.20 -16.33 -22.80
CA ASN A 435 0.06 -17.73 -23.19
C ASN A 435 0.89 -18.04 -24.45
N ASP A 436 0.90 -19.30 -24.88
CA ASP A 436 1.67 -19.75 -26.04
C ASP A 436 1.05 -19.35 -27.39
N GLY A 437 -0.08 -18.64 -27.39
CA GLY A 437 -0.87 -18.32 -28.57
C GLY A 437 -1.04 -16.82 -28.81
N ALA A 438 -2.22 -16.30 -28.47
CA ALA A 438 -2.68 -14.98 -28.91
C ALA A 438 -2.18 -13.82 -28.05
N VAL A 439 -1.68 -14.08 -26.84
CA VAL A 439 -1.15 -13.07 -25.92
C VAL A 439 0.30 -13.39 -25.58
N GLN A 440 1.25 -12.60 -26.10
CA GLN A 440 2.67 -12.94 -26.06
C GLN A 440 3.55 -11.74 -25.71
N ILE A 441 4.67 -11.98 -25.03
CA ILE A 441 5.68 -10.95 -24.76
C ILE A 441 6.42 -10.60 -26.07
N VAL A 442 6.53 -9.31 -26.40
CA VAL A 442 7.28 -8.86 -27.59
C VAL A 442 8.79 -8.92 -27.34
N ARG A 443 9.47 -9.86 -28.02
CA ARG A 443 10.91 -10.09 -27.85
C ARG A 443 11.79 -9.33 -28.85
N ASN A 444 11.22 -8.83 -29.94
CA ASN A 444 11.93 -8.19 -31.06
C ASN A 444 11.60 -6.68 -31.15
N MET A 445 11.84 -5.96 -30.06
CA MET A 445 11.68 -4.52 -29.96
C MET A 445 12.80 -3.96 -29.10
N ASP A 446 13.46 -2.90 -29.57
CA ASP A 446 14.60 -2.26 -28.90
C ASP A 446 14.14 -1.12 -28.00
N GLN A 447 13.19 -0.30 -28.46
CA GLN A 447 12.58 0.79 -27.69
C GLN A 447 11.06 0.78 -27.82
N VAL A 448 10.39 1.24 -26.78
CA VAL A 448 8.94 1.39 -26.73
C VAL A 448 8.58 2.76 -26.14
N CYS A 449 7.53 3.37 -26.67
CA CYS A 449 6.97 4.62 -26.15
C CYS A 449 5.61 4.29 -25.53
N TYR A 450 5.49 4.59 -24.24
CA TYR A 450 4.36 4.31 -23.40
C TYR A 450 3.57 5.58 -23.12
N HIS A 451 2.24 5.47 -23.03
CA HIS A 451 1.31 6.59 -22.83
C HIS A 451 0.31 6.30 -21.72
N HIS A 452 0.00 7.32 -20.93
CA HIS A 452 -0.96 7.31 -19.83
C HIS A 452 -2.08 8.29 -20.13
N MET A 453 -3.33 7.91 -19.86
CA MET A 453 -4.50 8.75 -20.12
C MET A 453 -5.33 8.88 -18.87
N LEU A 454 -5.51 10.11 -18.40
CA LEU A 454 -6.24 10.43 -17.16
C LEU A 454 -7.58 11.10 -17.48
N PHE A 455 -8.63 10.67 -16.78
CA PHE A 455 -9.99 11.24 -16.82
C PHE A 455 -10.38 11.82 -15.47
N ALA A 456 -11.62 12.32 -15.33
CA ALA A 456 -12.13 12.85 -14.07
C ALA A 456 -12.41 11.77 -13.01
N ARG A 457 -12.54 10.52 -13.44
CA ARG A 457 -12.65 9.31 -12.62
C ARG A 457 -12.01 8.16 -13.39
N HIS A 458 -11.74 7.03 -12.74
CA HIS A 458 -11.25 5.85 -13.45
C HIS A 458 -12.25 5.39 -14.51
N GLN A 459 -11.80 5.17 -15.74
CA GLN A 459 -12.65 4.78 -16.86
C GLN A 459 -12.20 3.47 -17.49
N VAL A 460 -13.13 2.76 -18.10
CA VAL A 460 -12.83 1.71 -19.08
C VAL A 460 -13.01 2.28 -20.48
N ILE A 461 -11.96 2.22 -21.30
CA ILE A 461 -11.91 2.77 -22.66
C ILE A 461 -11.62 1.66 -23.67
N GLU A 462 -11.99 1.89 -24.93
CA GLU A 462 -11.73 0.95 -26.00
C GLU A 462 -10.40 1.26 -26.70
N ALA A 463 -9.47 0.31 -26.64
CA ALA A 463 -8.15 0.36 -27.27
C ALA A 463 -8.01 -0.79 -28.29
N ASN A 464 -7.94 -0.47 -29.58
CA ASN A 464 -7.93 -1.45 -30.68
C ASN A 464 -9.06 -2.50 -30.59
N GLY A 465 -10.25 -2.11 -30.10
CA GLY A 465 -11.39 -3.00 -29.89
C GLY A 465 -11.39 -3.78 -28.56
N VAL A 466 -10.36 -3.62 -27.72
CA VAL A 466 -10.28 -4.24 -26.39
C VAL A 466 -10.63 -3.21 -25.31
N ALA A 467 -11.52 -3.57 -24.39
CA ALA A 467 -11.81 -2.76 -23.21
C ALA A 467 -10.62 -2.78 -22.23
N CYS A 468 -10.01 -1.63 -22.01
CA CYS A 468 -8.83 -1.43 -21.16
C CYS A 468 -9.10 -0.35 -20.12
N GLU A 469 -8.38 -0.41 -19.01
CA GLU A 469 -8.45 0.63 -17.98
C GLU A 469 -7.79 1.95 -18.44
N SER A 470 -8.23 3.08 -17.88
CA SER A 470 -7.50 4.34 -17.95
C SER A 470 -6.45 4.41 -16.84
N TYR A 471 -5.68 5.50 -16.77
CA TYR A 471 -4.81 5.71 -15.62
C TYR A 471 -5.67 5.98 -14.36
N LEU A 472 -5.36 5.27 -13.27
CA LEU A 472 -5.90 5.48 -11.92
C LEU A 472 -4.79 6.09 -11.06
N PRO A 473 -4.87 7.39 -10.70
CA PRO A 473 -3.93 8.03 -9.78
C PRO A 473 -4.01 7.43 -8.37
N GLY A 474 -2.85 7.31 -7.74
CA GLY A 474 -2.68 6.97 -6.33
C GLY A 474 -1.56 7.83 -5.73
N PRO A 475 -1.39 7.81 -4.39
CA PRO A 475 -0.49 8.70 -3.67
C PRO A 475 0.93 8.76 -4.23
N MET A 476 1.46 7.59 -4.58
CA MET A 476 2.83 7.45 -5.06
C MET A 476 2.97 7.41 -6.58
N THR A 477 1.91 7.03 -7.31
CA THR A 477 1.95 7.04 -8.79
C THR A 477 2.02 8.46 -9.32
N MET A 478 1.48 9.40 -8.54
CA MET A 478 1.71 10.81 -8.72
C MET A 478 3.16 11.22 -8.44
N LYS A 479 3.77 10.77 -7.34
CA LYS A 479 5.18 11.05 -7.00
C LYS A 479 6.17 10.51 -8.06
N GLY A 480 5.80 9.48 -8.82
CA GLY A 480 6.63 8.88 -9.86
C GLY A 480 6.79 9.70 -11.14
N PHE A 481 5.95 10.73 -11.34
CA PHE A 481 6.11 11.72 -12.42
C PHE A 481 7.10 12.81 -12.05
N ASP A 482 7.66 13.50 -13.05
CA ASP A 482 8.49 14.68 -12.76
C ASP A 482 7.67 15.81 -12.12
N CYS A 483 8.36 16.72 -11.41
CA CYS A 483 7.72 17.79 -10.65
C CYS A 483 6.85 18.74 -11.49
N GLY A 484 7.12 18.85 -12.79
CA GLY A 484 6.33 19.64 -13.73
C GLY A 484 4.98 18.98 -14.04
N ILE A 485 5.02 17.67 -14.31
CA ILE A 485 3.83 16.83 -14.55
C ILE A 485 2.95 16.74 -13.29
N GLN A 486 3.58 16.53 -12.13
CA GLN A 486 2.87 16.54 -10.84
C GLN A 486 2.13 17.85 -10.60
N SER A 487 2.80 18.98 -10.83
CA SER A 487 2.21 20.31 -10.67
C SER A 487 1.02 20.53 -11.60
N GLU A 488 1.07 20.00 -12.83
CA GLU A 488 -0.03 20.08 -13.79
C GLU A 488 -1.25 19.28 -13.32
N ILE A 489 -1.07 18.03 -12.91
CA ILE A 489 -2.16 17.17 -12.44
C ILE A 489 -2.75 17.73 -11.13
N TYR A 490 -1.93 18.20 -10.19
CA TYR A 490 -2.43 18.83 -8.97
C TYR A 490 -3.10 20.20 -9.18
N ASN A 491 -2.85 20.87 -10.31
CA ASN A 491 -3.62 22.06 -10.70
C ASN A 491 -4.99 21.68 -11.28
N LEU A 492 -5.08 20.54 -11.97
CA LEU A 492 -6.33 20.02 -12.53
C LEU A 492 -7.22 19.39 -11.46
N PHE A 493 -6.62 18.76 -10.46
CA PHE A 493 -7.29 18.13 -9.31
C PHE A 493 -6.63 18.58 -8.00
N PRO A 494 -6.93 19.78 -7.50
CA PRO A 494 -6.34 20.30 -6.26
C PRO A 494 -6.56 19.39 -5.05
N GLU A 495 -7.68 18.68 -5.00
CA GLU A 495 -8.07 17.72 -3.96
C GLU A 495 -7.12 16.53 -3.82
N LEU A 496 -6.42 16.13 -4.90
CA LEU A 496 -5.42 15.06 -4.87
C LEU A 496 -4.20 15.40 -4.01
N LYS A 497 -3.95 16.68 -3.69
CA LYS A 497 -2.84 17.07 -2.81
C LYS A 497 -3.04 16.64 -1.35
N SER A 498 -4.29 16.47 -0.95
CA SER A 498 -4.68 16.21 0.45
C SER A 498 -5.37 14.88 0.66
N ASN A 499 -5.99 14.32 -0.39
CA ASN A 499 -6.71 13.06 -0.28
C ASN A 499 -6.83 12.38 -1.65
N PHE A 500 -6.10 11.29 -1.87
CA PHE A 500 -6.16 10.52 -3.12
C PHE A 500 -7.46 9.74 -3.32
N SER A 501 -8.14 9.36 -2.23
CA SER A 501 -9.47 8.73 -2.32
C SER A 501 -10.53 9.63 -2.95
N SER A 502 -10.29 10.96 -3.01
CA SER A 502 -11.17 11.93 -3.67
C SER A 502 -11.32 11.71 -5.18
N TYR A 503 -10.37 11.02 -5.82
CA TYR A 503 -10.46 10.64 -7.24
C TYR A 503 -11.50 9.53 -7.50
N GLY A 504 -11.83 8.75 -6.47
CA GLY A 504 -12.76 7.64 -6.52
C GLY A 504 -12.09 6.27 -6.74
N SER A 505 -12.90 5.22 -6.59
CA SER A 505 -12.46 3.83 -6.75
C SER A 505 -12.19 3.48 -8.22
N SER A 506 -11.53 2.33 -8.43
CA SER A 506 -11.44 1.74 -9.76
C SER A 506 -12.83 1.53 -10.37
N ALA A 507 -12.96 1.73 -11.69
CA ALA A 507 -14.18 1.47 -12.45
C ALA A 507 -14.72 0.05 -12.25
N ARG A 508 -13.85 -0.94 -12.03
CA ARG A 508 -14.21 -2.34 -11.75
C ARG A 508 -13.23 -2.99 -10.77
N PRO A 509 -13.62 -4.10 -10.12
CA PRO A 509 -12.75 -4.89 -9.27
C PRO A 509 -11.47 -5.32 -9.99
N MET A 510 -10.33 -5.12 -9.34
CA MET A 510 -9.01 -5.43 -9.86
C MET A 510 -8.53 -6.73 -9.24
N ILE A 511 -8.46 -7.81 -10.03
CA ILE A 511 -8.04 -9.11 -9.49
C ILE A 511 -6.50 -9.25 -9.45
N THR A 512 -6.02 -10.05 -8.52
CA THR A 512 -4.61 -10.38 -8.29
C THR A 512 -4.05 -11.33 -9.35
N SER A 513 -2.72 -11.45 -9.45
CA SER A 513 -2.08 -12.43 -10.34
C SER A 513 -2.39 -13.88 -9.96
N ARG A 514 -2.66 -14.16 -8.67
CA ARG A 514 -3.09 -15.47 -8.17
C ARG A 514 -4.49 -15.81 -8.67
N GLU A 515 -5.44 -14.89 -8.54
CA GLU A 515 -6.81 -15.03 -9.05
C GLU A 515 -6.85 -15.15 -10.57
N ALA A 516 -6.05 -14.33 -11.28
CA ALA A 516 -5.92 -14.42 -12.73
C ALA A 516 -5.37 -15.79 -13.19
N ARG A 517 -4.59 -16.49 -12.36
CA ARG A 517 -4.14 -17.86 -12.65
C ARG A 517 -5.29 -18.86 -12.58
N ALA A 518 -6.20 -18.73 -11.61
CA ALA A 518 -7.41 -19.54 -11.53
C ALA A 518 -8.33 -19.28 -12.74
N LEU A 519 -8.54 -18.01 -13.08
CA LEU A 519 -9.28 -17.60 -14.27
C LEU A 519 -8.69 -18.24 -15.55
N ARG A 520 -7.37 -18.17 -15.75
CA ARG A 520 -6.70 -18.80 -16.91
C ARG A 520 -6.89 -20.31 -17.02
N GLN A 521 -7.02 -21.02 -15.89
CA GLN A 521 -7.27 -22.47 -15.91
C GLN A 521 -8.69 -22.81 -16.35
N MET A 522 -9.64 -21.89 -16.14
CA MET A 522 -11.05 -22.07 -16.49
C MET A 522 -11.42 -21.48 -17.85
N MET A 523 -10.68 -20.47 -18.32
CA MET A 523 -10.80 -19.96 -19.69
C MET A 523 -10.28 -20.99 -20.69
N PRO A 524 -11.07 -21.37 -21.72
CA PRO A 524 -10.57 -22.24 -22.80
C PRO A 524 -9.34 -21.61 -23.46
N GLN A 525 -8.28 -22.38 -23.67
CA GLN A 525 -7.13 -21.92 -24.45
C GLN A 525 -7.60 -21.54 -25.87
N ALA A 526 -7.62 -20.24 -26.15
CA ALA A 526 -7.93 -19.60 -27.43
C ALA A 526 -9.35 -19.82 -27.99
N ILE A 527 -10.19 -18.78 -27.88
CA ILE A 527 -11.26 -18.57 -28.87
C ILE A 527 -10.58 -18.07 -30.16
N ALA A 528 -10.46 -18.98 -31.13
CA ALA A 528 -10.29 -18.67 -32.54
C ALA A 528 -11.52 -17.88 -33.06
N PRO A 529 -11.39 -17.05 -34.12
CA PRO A 529 -12.32 -15.96 -34.41
C PRO A 529 -13.75 -16.45 -34.66
N ALA A 530 -14.71 -15.81 -34.01
CA ALA A 530 -16.14 -16.02 -34.26
C ALA A 530 -16.45 -15.67 -35.73
N ALA A 531 -16.72 -16.69 -36.54
CA ALA A 531 -17.32 -16.51 -37.85
C ALA A 531 -18.70 -15.87 -37.70
N GLN A 532 -18.91 -14.78 -38.43
CA GLN A 532 -20.19 -14.07 -38.58
C GLN A 532 -21.37 -15.04 -38.77
N LEU A 533 -22.30 -15.03 -37.82
CA LEU A 533 -23.68 -15.45 -38.05
C LEU A 533 -24.53 -14.18 -38.21
N ARG A 534 -24.52 -13.61 -39.42
CA ARG A 534 -25.61 -12.76 -39.88
C ARG A 534 -26.83 -13.65 -40.08
N LEU A 535 -27.76 -13.64 -39.12
CA LEU A 535 -29.12 -14.08 -39.37
C LEU A 535 -29.83 -12.97 -40.14
N ALA A 536 -30.17 -13.27 -41.40
CA ALA A 536 -31.14 -12.52 -42.15
C ALA A 536 -32.52 -12.66 -41.50
N ALA A 537 -33.16 -11.51 -41.25
CA ALA A 537 -34.59 -11.33 -41.28
C ALA A 537 -34.87 -10.01 -42.01
#